data_AF-A0A103RQ17-F1
#
_entry.id   AF-A0A103RQ17-F1
#
_cell.length_a   1.000
_cell.length_b   1.000
_cell.length_c   1.000
_cell.angle_alpha   90.00
_cell.angle_beta   90.00
_cell.angle_gamma   90.00
#
_symmetry.space_group_name_H-M   'P 1'
#
loop_
_entity.id
_entity.type
_entity.pdbx_description
1 polymer ?
#
loop_
_entity_poly.entity_id
_entity_poly.type
_entity_poly.pdbx_seq_one_letter_code
_entity_poly.pdbx_strand_id
1 'polypeptide(L)'
;MRRQIETNCEVQCPCCDFFTLDEQGEWEICAVCFWEDDGFRFDDLDFPSGANHGLTLREARLNFHRIGACCSAMLANVLPADQRSRYRHEPRTIDDRLDDDHGAVREAGASS
;
A
#
# COMPACT_ATOMS: atom_id res chain seq x y z
N MET A 1 8.81 -20.40 -13.21
CA MET A 1 8.01 -20.79 -12.04
C MET A 1 6.71 -19.99 -12.08
N ARG A 2 5.71 -20.46 -12.85
CA ARG A 2 4.41 -19.79 -12.97
C ARG A 2 3.61 -20.21 -11.75
N ARG A 3 3.65 -19.43 -10.67
CA ARG A 3 2.84 -19.73 -9.49
C ARG A 3 1.36 -19.60 -9.88
N GLN A 4 0.63 -20.58 -9.41
CA GLN A 4 -0.75 -20.84 -9.77
C GLN A 4 -1.62 -19.65 -9.33
N ILE A 5 -2.74 -19.49 -10.02
CA ILE A 5 -3.77 -18.53 -9.66
C ILE A 5 -4.34 -18.98 -8.30
N GLU A 6 -3.82 -18.43 -7.21
CA GLU A 6 -4.32 -18.67 -5.86
C GLU A 6 -5.54 -17.77 -5.65
N THR A 7 -6.73 -18.31 -5.97
CA THR A 7 -8.02 -17.63 -5.79
C THR A 7 -8.48 -17.57 -4.33
N ASN A 8 -7.60 -17.88 -3.37
CA ASN A 8 -7.97 -18.05 -1.96
C ASN A 8 -7.01 -17.33 -0.99
N CYS A 9 -6.32 -16.30 -1.47
CA CYS A 9 -5.61 -15.36 -0.60
C CYS A 9 -6.62 -14.61 0.27
N GLU A 10 -6.42 -14.62 1.59
CA GLU A 10 -7.33 -13.97 2.56
C GLU A 10 -6.76 -12.69 3.16
N VAL A 11 -5.50 -12.36 2.87
CA VAL A 11 -4.85 -11.14 3.35
C VAL A 11 -4.85 -10.07 2.27
N GLN A 12 -5.32 -8.89 2.67
CA GLN A 12 -5.49 -7.74 1.79
C GLN A 12 -4.21 -6.92 1.70
N CYS A 13 -3.67 -6.78 0.49
CA CYS A 13 -2.50 -5.96 0.21
C CYS A 13 -2.69 -4.53 0.75
N PRO A 14 -1.72 -3.97 1.50
CA PRO A 14 -1.83 -2.62 2.05
C PRO A 14 -1.73 -1.54 0.97
N CYS A 15 -1.16 -1.85 -0.20
CA CYS A 15 -0.98 -0.91 -1.30
C CYS A 15 -2.20 -0.83 -2.24
N CYS A 16 -2.74 -1.97 -2.68
CA CYS A 16 -3.74 -1.98 -3.76
C CYS A 16 -5.13 -2.46 -3.36
N ASP A 17 -5.33 -2.85 -2.10
CA ASP A 17 -6.61 -3.32 -1.56
C ASP A 17 -7.16 -4.63 -2.18
N PHE A 18 -6.38 -5.30 -3.04
CA PHE A 18 -6.67 -6.67 -3.49
C PHE A 18 -6.19 -7.69 -2.46
N PHE A 19 -6.94 -8.78 -2.33
CA PHE A 19 -6.56 -9.94 -1.51
C PHE A 19 -5.64 -10.84 -2.32
N THR A 20 -4.34 -10.68 -2.12
CA THR A 20 -3.28 -11.34 -2.93
C THR A 20 -2.19 -11.95 -2.07
N LEU A 21 -2.31 -11.84 -0.75
CA LEU A 21 -1.34 -12.32 0.22
C LEU A 21 -1.99 -13.45 1.01
N ASP A 22 -1.23 -14.48 1.33
CA ASP A 22 -1.65 -15.60 2.15
C ASP A 22 -1.48 -15.27 3.64
N GLU A 23 -0.39 -14.58 4.00
CA GLU A 23 -0.09 -14.18 5.38
C GLU A 23 0.43 -12.74 5.45
N GLN A 24 0.17 -12.07 6.57
CA GLN A 24 0.47 -10.66 6.75
C GLN A 24 1.87 -10.45 7.33
N GLY A 25 2.73 -9.72 6.63
CA GLY A 25 4.10 -9.41 7.05
C GLY A 25 5.13 -10.49 6.77
N GLU A 26 4.80 -11.46 5.90
CA GLU A 26 5.67 -12.60 5.56
C GLU A 26 6.44 -12.41 4.24
N TRP A 27 6.77 -11.15 3.89
CA TRP A 27 7.61 -10.79 2.74
C TRP A 27 7.03 -11.22 1.38
N GLU A 28 5.71 -11.38 1.32
CA GLU A 28 5.02 -11.76 0.10
C GLU A 28 4.89 -10.59 -0.86
N ILE A 29 5.06 -10.85 -2.16
CA ILE A 29 4.94 -9.83 -3.20
C ILE A 29 3.54 -9.89 -3.80
N CYS A 30 2.79 -8.79 -3.67
CA CYS A 30 1.47 -8.65 -4.25
C CYS A 30 1.53 -8.79 -5.79
N ALA A 31 0.88 -9.81 -6.36
CA ALA A 31 0.83 -9.99 -7.81
C ALA A 31 0.17 -8.82 -8.56
N VAL A 32 -0.71 -8.05 -7.92
CA VAL A 32 -1.48 -6.98 -8.58
C VAL A 32 -0.71 -5.66 -8.67
N CYS A 33 0.04 -5.27 -7.63
CA CYS A 33 0.73 -3.98 -7.59
C CYS A 33 2.25 -4.10 -7.42
N PHE A 34 2.76 -5.29 -7.09
CA PHE A 34 4.16 -5.58 -6.84
C PHE A 34 4.77 -4.91 -5.60
N TRP A 35 3.95 -4.56 -4.61
CA TRP A 35 4.41 -4.22 -3.27
C TRP A 35 4.83 -5.49 -2.51
N GLU A 36 6.00 -5.48 -1.88
CA GLU A 36 6.45 -6.53 -0.96
C GLU A 36 5.95 -6.22 0.45
N ASP A 37 5.21 -7.15 1.07
CA ASP A 37 4.64 -6.99 2.40
C ASP A 37 5.69 -7.21 3.49
N ASP A 38 6.32 -6.12 3.90
CA ASP A 38 7.31 -6.05 4.98
C ASP A 38 6.69 -5.76 6.34
N GLY A 39 5.39 -6.00 6.49
CA GLY A 39 4.69 -5.89 7.78
C GLY A 39 4.20 -4.48 8.10
N PHE A 40 4.42 -3.51 7.22
CA PHE A 40 3.91 -2.16 7.39
C PHE A 40 2.40 -2.15 7.52
N ARG A 41 1.90 -1.30 8.41
CA ARG A 41 0.49 -1.11 8.71
C ARG A 41 0.09 0.33 8.42
N PHE A 42 -1.19 0.65 8.61
CA PHE A 42 -1.74 1.97 8.27
C PHE A 42 -1.23 3.10 9.17
N ASP A 43 -0.73 2.79 10.35
CA ASP A 43 -0.01 3.71 11.23
C ASP A 43 1.37 4.09 10.69
N ASP A 44 1.91 3.34 9.71
CA ASP A 44 3.23 3.54 9.13
C ASP A 44 3.17 4.09 7.68
N LEU A 45 2.07 4.74 7.29
CA LEU A 45 1.83 5.15 5.89
C LEU A 45 2.99 5.95 5.26
N ASP A 46 3.64 6.80 6.06
CA ASP A 46 4.70 7.70 5.62
C ASP A 46 6.11 7.24 6.03
N PHE A 47 6.23 6.04 6.62
CA PHE A 47 7.54 5.48 6.94
C PHE A 47 8.11 4.75 5.72
N PRO A 48 9.40 4.98 5.37
CA PRO A 48 10.01 4.40 4.19
C PRO A 48 10.25 2.90 4.37
N SER A 49 9.68 2.09 3.47
CA SER A 49 9.86 0.64 3.45
C SER A 49 11.27 0.26 2.98
N GLY A 50 11.96 -0.57 3.75
CA GLY A 50 13.26 -1.11 3.35
C GLY A 50 13.14 -2.10 2.18
N ALA A 51 12.11 -2.94 2.18
CA ALA A 51 11.85 -3.92 1.13
C ALA A 51 11.47 -3.25 -0.20
N ASN A 52 10.75 -2.13 -0.14
CA ASN A 52 10.27 -1.38 -1.31
C ASN A 52 11.18 -0.19 -1.65
N HIS A 53 12.48 -0.31 -1.39
CA HIS A 53 13.52 0.65 -1.81
C HIS A 53 13.31 2.10 -1.33
N GLY A 54 12.79 2.28 -0.11
CA GLY A 54 12.53 3.57 0.51
C GLY A 54 11.19 4.20 0.13
N LEU A 55 10.37 3.51 -0.66
CA LEU A 55 9.01 3.96 -0.98
C LEU A 55 8.13 3.89 0.28
N THR A 56 7.35 4.92 0.53
CA THR A 56 6.33 4.90 1.59
C THR A 56 5.07 4.19 1.11
N LEU A 57 4.28 3.64 2.05
CA LEU A 57 3.02 3.01 1.69
C LEU A 57 2.04 4.01 1.06
N ARG A 58 2.02 5.27 1.54
CA ARG A 58 1.22 6.35 0.94
C ARG A 58 1.58 6.59 -0.53
N GLU A 59 2.88 6.71 -0.84
CA GLU A 59 3.33 6.88 -2.22
C GLU A 59 2.98 5.67 -3.09
N ALA A 60 3.14 4.45 -2.57
CA ALA A 60 2.80 3.24 -3.30
C ALA A 60 1.31 3.17 -3.64
N ARG A 61 0.43 3.54 -2.71
CA ARG A 61 -1.02 3.64 -2.93
C ARG A 61 -1.36 4.67 -4.02
N LEU A 62 -0.78 5.87 -3.92
CA LEU A 62 -0.95 6.93 -4.92
C LEU A 62 -0.47 6.47 -6.30
N ASN A 63 0.67 5.78 -6.36
CA ASN A 63 1.20 5.21 -7.59
C ASN A 63 0.26 4.13 -8.13
N PHE A 64 -0.27 3.23 -7.30
CA PHE A 64 -1.20 2.21 -7.76
C PHE A 64 -2.46 2.82 -8.40
N HIS A 65 -3.03 3.86 -7.80
CA HIS A 65 -4.17 4.57 -8.39
C HIS A 65 -3.84 5.27 -9.71
N ARG A 66 -2.60 5.74 -9.89
CA ARG A 66 -2.17 6.49 -11.09
C ARG A 66 -1.70 5.60 -12.23
N ILE A 67 -0.92 4.57 -11.92
CA ILE A 67 -0.20 3.75 -12.91
C ILE A 67 -0.47 2.25 -12.77
N GLY A 68 -1.17 1.82 -11.73
CA GLY A 68 -1.51 0.41 -11.52
C GLY A 68 -0.38 -0.46 -10.95
N ALA A 69 0.68 0.15 -10.42
CA ALA A 69 1.81 -0.50 -9.76
C ALA A 69 2.27 0.33 -8.55
N CYS A 70 2.98 -0.29 -7.59
CA CYS A 70 3.56 0.42 -6.45
C CYS A 70 4.59 1.48 -6.88
N CYS A 71 5.32 1.25 -7.97
CA CYS A 71 6.19 2.24 -8.59
C CYS A 71 6.35 1.96 -10.10
N SER A 72 6.84 2.96 -10.84
CA SER A 72 6.99 2.87 -12.30
C SER A 72 7.93 1.75 -12.74
N ALA A 73 8.99 1.48 -11.97
CA ALA A 73 9.97 0.43 -12.28
C ALA A 73 9.35 -0.98 -12.24
N MET A 74 8.25 -1.18 -11.51
CA MET A 74 7.61 -2.48 -11.34
C MET A 74 6.44 -2.74 -12.28
N LEU A 75 6.11 -1.80 -13.17
CA LEU A 75 5.01 -1.94 -14.15
C LEU A 75 5.11 -3.21 -15.01
N ALA A 76 6.31 -3.67 -15.33
CA ALA A 76 6.49 -4.87 -16.14
C ALA A 76 6.18 -6.18 -15.38
N ASN A 77 6.03 -6.12 -14.05
CA ASN A 77 5.87 -7.28 -13.18
C ASN A 77 4.44 -7.43 -12.61
N VAL A 78 3.58 -6.42 -12.79
CA VAL A 78 2.20 -6.47 -12.27
C VAL A 78 1.31 -7.39 -13.09
N LEU A 79 0.29 -7.92 -12.44
CA LEU A 79 -0.79 -8.62 -13.11
C LEU A 79 -1.55 -7.66 -14.05
N PRO A 80 -1.74 -8.05 -15.33
CA PRO A 80 -2.53 -7.27 -16.28
C PRO A 80 -3.92 -6.94 -15.75
N ALA A 81 -4.41 -5.75 -16.07
CA ALA A 81 -5.67 -5.22 -15.52
C ALA A 81 -6.88 -6.12 -15.79
N ASP A 82 -6.94 -6.73 -16.97
CA ASP A 82 -7.97 -7.68 -17.38
C ASP A 82 -7.97 -8.99 -16.58
N GLN A 83 -6.88 -9.28 -15.86
CA GLN A 83 -6.73 -10.49 -15.04
C GLN A 83 -6.92 -10.22 -13.54
N ARG A 84 -7.06 -8.96 -13.11
CA ARG A 84 -7.20 -8.60 -11.68
C ARG A 84 -8.49 -9.11 -11.03
N SER A 85 -9.52 -9.37 -11.84
CA SER A 85 -10.79 -9.98 -11.40
C SER A 85 -10.64 -11.39 -10.81
N ARG A 86 -9.45 -12.00 -10.91
CA ARG A 86 -9.10 -13.25 -10.23
C ARG A 86 -8.99 -13.11 -8.71
N TYR A 87 -8.77 -11.90 -8.22
CA TYR A 87 -8.59 -11.60 -6.80
C TYR A 87 -9.77 -10.76 -6.28
N ARG A 88 -10.19 -11.04 -5.04
CA ARG A 88 -11.13 -10.18 -4.31
C ARG A 88 -10.52 -8.78 -4.16
N HIS A 89 -11.33 -7.74 -4.25
CA HIS A 89 -10.91 -6.35 -4.13
C HIS A 89 -11.90 -5.57 -3.28
N GLU A 90 -11.40 -4.94 -2.21
CA GLU A 90 -12.22 -4.17 -1.29
C GLU A 90 -11.54 -2.82 -1.01
N PRO A 91 -11.74 -1.80 -1.86
CA PRO A 91 -11.11 -0.50 -1.69
C PRO A 91 -11.31 0.05 -0.29
N ARG A 92 -10.22 0.40 0.39
CA ARG A 92 -10.29 1.06 1.69
C ARG A 92 -10.54 2.55 1.47
N THR A 93 -11.43 3.13 2.27
CA THR A 93 -11.58 4.58 2.32
C THR A 93 -10.40 5.15 3.12
N ILE A 94 -9.39 5.68 2.43
CA ILE A 94 -8.41 6.54 3.09
C ILE A 94 -9.05 7.92 3.23
N ASP A 95 -9.31 8.34 4.46
CA ASP A 95 -9.67 9.72 4.71
C ASP A 95 -8.38 10.53 4.70
N ASP A 96 -8.09 11.17 3.57
CA ASP A 96 -6.96 12.09 3.39
C ASP A 96 -6.99 13.30 4.37
N ARG A 97 -7.94 13.35 5.32
CA ARG A 97 -8.16 14.43 6.30
C ARG A 97 -7.54 14.19 7.67
N LEU A 98 -6.91 13.05 7.94
CA LEU A 98 -6.30 12.79 9.25
C LEU A 98 -4.85 13.29 9.38
N ASP A 99 -4.28 13.90 8.32
CA ASP A 99 -2.92 14.45 8.34
C ASP A 99 -2.86 15.98 8.66
N ASP A 100 -4.01 16.62 8.93
CA ASP A 100 -4.13 18.07 9.19
C ASP A 100 -4.05 18.48 10.68
N ASP A 101 -3.65 17.62 11.61
CA ASP A 101 -3.36 18.01 13.01
C ASP A 101 -1.86 18.18 13.29
N HIS A 102 -1.18 18.95 12.43
CA HIS A 102 0.07 19.59 12.84
C HIS A 102 -0.24 20.72 13.83
N GLY A 103 -0.22 20.35 15.11
CA GLY A 103 -0.50 21.20 16.27
C GLY A 103 -0.14 22.68 16.08
N ALA A 104 -1.18 23.50 15.98
CA ALA A 104 -1.07 24.94 16.08
C ALA A 104 -0.45 25.32 17.43
N VAL A 105 0.74 25.90 17.36
CA VAL A 105 1.45 26.60 18.45
C VAL A 105 0.49 27.58 19.13
N ARG A 106 0.21 27.38 20.43
CA ARG A 106 -0.35 28.44 21.27
C ARG A 106 0.80 29.06 22.03
N GLU A 107 1.34 30.16 21.51
CA GLU A 107 2.14 31.09 22.29
C GLU A 107 1.28 31.57 23.47
N ALA A 108 1.65 31.18 24.69
CA ALA A 108 1.08 31.74 25.89
C ALA A 108 1.59 33.18 26.00
N GLY A 109 0.67 34.12 25.82
CA GLY A 109 0.92 35.55 25.87
C GLY A 109 1.62 35.99 27.15
N ALA A 110 2.51 36.96 26.97
CA ALA A 110 3.07 37.78 28.03
C ALA A 110 1.94 38.33 28.91
N SER A 111 2.08 38.14 30.21
CA SER A 111 1.38 38.95 31.21
C SER A 111 2.42 39.84 31.90
N SER A 112 1.98 41.07 32.14
CA SER A 112 2.76 42.21 32.64
C SER A 112 3.26 42.05 34.06
#